data_AF-A0A3E0NZ65-F1
#
_entry.id   AF-A0A3E0NZ65-F1
#
_cell.length_a   1.000
_cell.length_b   1.000
_cell.length_c   1.000
_cell.angle_alpha   90.00
_cell.angle_beta   90.00
_cell.angle_gamma   90.00
#
_symmetry.space_group_name_H-M   'P 1'
#
loop_
_entity.id
_entity.type
_entity.pdbx_description
1 polymer ?
#
loop_
_entity_poly.entity_id
_entity_poly.type
_entity_poly.pdbx_seq_one_letter_code
_entity_poly.pdbx_strand_id
1 'polypeptide(L)'
;MVRGRGVRPRHPVAASGSGVGRQFRQCAGQAPAHRPRAAATGDGHEGRTRQDPSRARSGDRASVGEPRAPLRIRGRGRRALGRCREGGARHAVLPPSRPEVLVRPLLGHRLRSARRGSAEELSRAVSEPQVRQVRPRGAGAVKVSRPATVDGLFLWVLHRFAEELGAGAVLKGGIALRLLESPRSTTDIDFVFVPFESKKAVAVLIERILGDLDDAAVEVRIHSKMVRATVALDEAAIQVEVNVAPACPTTSLITGEFARRQGQPSRVVAVMDFDAALSDKLAAWNERRLVRDLYDGYFLVSRLGSKIDEGRLDARLRKVESRIPRLRGRRRMTREEIARELREALEALTDEGVATELAGQLPPEELVGLAARIRSVLFGLVERL
;
A
#
# COMPACT_ATOMS: atom_id res chain seq x y z
N MET A 1 77.66 -20.12 21.22
CA MET A 1 77.41 -18.67 21.06
C MET A 1 76.00 -18.48 20.53
N VAL A 2 75.38 -17.35 20.91
CA VAL A 2 74.03 -16.85 20.56
C VAL A 2 72.87 -17.36 21.43
N ARG A 3 72.17 -16.37 21.98
CA ARG A 3 71.19 -16.34 23.07
C ARG A 3 69.75 -16.25 22.53
N GLY A 4 68.80 -16.60 23.41
CA GLY A 4 67.46 -15.97 23.51
C GLY A 4 66.34 -16.76 22.83
N ARG A 5 65.11 -16.84 23.35
CA ARG A 5 64.42 -16.12 24.43
C ARG A 5 63.38 -17.06 25.05
N GLY A 6 63.28 -17.05 26.38
CA GLY A 6 62.23 -17.76 27.13
C GLY A 6 60.96 -16.93 27.23
N VAL A 7 59.82 -17.57 26.95
CA VAL A 7 58.46 -17.05 27.13
C VAL A 7 57.99 -17.41 28.54
N ARG A 8 57.58 -16.41 29.34
CA ARG A 8 56.94 -16.61 30.65
C ARG A 8 55.41 -16.71 30.49
N PRO A 9 54.72 -17.62 31.20
CA PRO A 9 53.26 -17.67 31.22
C PRO A 9 52.68 -16.60 32.15
N ARG A 10 51.54 -16.03 31.76
CA ARG A 10 50.76 -15.06 32.53
C ARG A 10 49.86 -15.78 33.54
N HIS A 11 49.82 -15.25 34.75
CA HIS A 11 48.90 -15.62 35.84
C HIS A 11 47.43 -15.29 35.49
N PRO A 12 46.45 -16.06 36.00
CA PRO A 12 45.05 -15.70 35.94
C PRO A 12 44.69 -14.67 37.02
N VAL A 13 43.91 -13.66 36.62
CA VAL A 13 43.33 -12.63 37.51
C VAL A 13 42.04 -13.18 38.12
N ALA A 14 41.97 -13.13 39.44
CA ALA A 14 40.77 -13.36 40.22
C ALA A 14 39.83 -12.15 40.14
N ALA A 15 38.53 -12.40 40.00
CA ALA A 15 37.49 -11.43 40.31
C ALA A 15 36.44 -12.10 41.21
N SER A 16 36.49 -11.71 42.47
CA SER A 16 35.56 -11.98 43.55
C SER A 16 34.50 -10.87 43.65
N GLY A 17 33.28 -11.23 44.05
CA GLY A 17 32.24 -10.31 44.53
C GLY A 17 30.84 -10.72 44.10
N SER A 18 30.12 -11.52 44.91
CA SER A 18 29.00 -11.08 45.77
C SER A 18 27.90 -10.32 45.01
N GLY A 19 26.64 -10.73 44.91
CA GLY A 19 25.83 -11.67 45.67
C GLY A 19 24.43 -11.07 45.78
N VAL A 20 23.41 -11.67 45.14
CA VAL A 20 21.99 -11.51 45.52
C VAL A 20 21.28 -12.79 45.09
N GLY A 21 20.95 -13.65 46.05
CA GLY A 21 20.09 -14.80 45.85
C GLY A 21 18.63 -14.35 45.75
N ARG A 22 17.92 -14.81 44.73
CA ARG A 22 16.47 -14.99 44.80
C ARG A 22 16.12 -16.42 44.42
N GLN A 23 15.53 -17.09 45.41
CA GLN A 23 15.05 -18.45 45.38
C GLN A 23 13.95 -18.61 44.34
N PHE A 24 14.12 -19.60 43.45
CA PHE A 24 13.03 -20.20 42.69
C PHE A 24 12.17 -21.02 43.66
N ARG A 25 10.94 -20.58 43.94
CA ARG A 25 9.91 -21.43 44.53
C ARG A 25 9.19 -22.19 43.42
N GLN A 26 9.27 -23.51 43.50
CA GLN A 26 8.38 -24.45 42.85
C GLN A 26 6.95 -24.23 43.37
N CYS A 27 5.99 -24.04 42.48
CA CYS A 27 4.57 -24.19 42.78
C CYS A 27 4.08 -25.44 42.02
N ALA A 28 4.01 -26.55 42.76
CA ALA A 28 3.26 -27.73 42.39
C ALA A 28 1.92 -27.71 43.15
N GLY A 29 0.84 -28.07 42.45
CA GLY A 29 -0.42 -28.54 43.03
C GLY A 29 -1.48 -27.47 43.26
N GLN A 30 -2.59 -27.53 42.50
CA GLN A 30 -3.82 -28.19 42.92
C GLN A 30 -4.98 -27.78 42.00
N ALA A 31 -5.68 -28.80 41.48
CA ALA A 31 -6.94 -28.67 40.76
C ALA A 31 -8.10 -28.42 41.73
N PRO A 32 -9.19 -27.79 41.28
CA PRO A 32 -10.50 -28.06 41.85
C PRO A 32 -11.42 -28.69 40.80
N ALA A 33 -11.86 -29.91 41.11
CA ALA A 33 -13.07 -30.50 40.58
C ALA A 33 -14.27 -29.91 41.33
N HIS A 34 -15.25 -29.37 40.61
CA HIS A 34 -16.62 -29.30 41.10
C HIS A 34 -17.60 -29.51 39.94
N ARG A 35 -18.32 -30.63 40.02
CA ARG A 35 -19.50 -31.00 39.24
C ARG A 35 -20.79 -30.51 39.97
N PRO A 36 -21.98 -30.63 39.35
CA PRO A 36 -23.03 -29.63 39.39
C PRO A 36 -24.07 -29.85 40.49
N ARG A 37 -24.86 -28.80 40.78
CA ARG A 37 -26.14 -28.90 41.49
C ARG A 37 -27.29 -28.56 40.55
N ALA A 38 -28.20 -29.52 40.42
CA ALA A 38 -29.57 -29.36 39.95
C ALA A 38 -30.54 -29.31 41.16
N ALA A 39 -31.81 -29.00 40.88
CA ALA A 39 -33.02 -28.89 41.74
C ALA A 39 -33.44 -27.42 42.02
N ALA A 40 -34.70 -26.98 41.92
CA ALA A 40 -35.98 -27.65 41.63
C ALA A 40 -37.08 -26.61 41.26
N THR A 41 -38.10 -27.13 40.55
CA THR A 41 -39.55 -26.86 40.61
C THR A 41 -40.12 -25.44 40.40
N GLY A 42 -40.95 -25.35 39.35
CA GLY A 42 -42.07 -24.42 39.20
C GLY A 42 -43.05 -24.98 38.16
N ASP A 43 -44.16 -25.52 38.66
CA ASP A 43 -45.27 -26.18 37.95
C ASP A 43 -46.20 -25.21 37.18
N GLY A 44 -46.95 -25.78 36.23
CA GLY A 44 -48.22 -25.29 35.68
C GLY A 44 -48.12 -24.70 34.27
N HIS A 45 -48.90 -25.08 33.26
CA HIS A 45 -50.13 -25.86 33.18
C HIS A 45 -50.28 -26.42 31.75
N GLU A 46 -50.66 -27.69 31.68
CA GLU A 46 -51.62 -28.35 30.78
C GLU A 46 -51.95 -27.83 29.37
N GLY A 47 -52.05 -28.80 28.46
CA GLY A 47 -52.90 -28.75 27.27
C GLY A 47 -52.30 -29.54 26.11
N ARG A 48 -52.43 -30.88 26.09
CA ARG A 48 -53.41 -31.62 25.25
C ARG A 48 -53.31 -31.26 23.75
N THR A 49 -53.21 -32.16 22.79
CA THR A 49 -53.34 -33.63 22.66
C THR A 49 -53.12 -33.92 21.17
N ARG A 50 -52.58 -35.11 20.85
CA ARG A 50 -52.97 -36.00 19.72
C ARG A 50 -53.00 -35.37 18.30
N GLN A 51 -52.42 -35.95 17.25
CA GLN A 51 -52.55 -37.32 16.80
C GLN A 51 -51.68 -37.45 15.53
N ASP A 52 -50.83 -38.47 15.50
CA ASP A 52 -50.42 -39.18 14.27
C ASP A 52 -51.63 -39.97 13.72
N PRO A 53 -51.58 -40.69 12.57
CA PRO A 53 -50.65 -40.62 11.43
C PRO A 53 -51.35 -40.82 10.05
N SER A 54 -50.52 -40.80 9.01
CA SER A 54 -50.54 -41.76 7.89
C SER A 54 -51.29 -41.47 6.58
N ARG A 55 -50.60 -41.89 5.52
CA ARG A 55 -51.06 -42.46 4.24
C ARG A 55 -51.39 -41.53 3.05
N ALA A 56 -50.40 -41.51 2.15
CA ALA A 56 -50.41 -42.23 0.88
C ALA A 56 -51.01 -41.59 -0.38
N ARG A 57 -50.30 -41.92 -1.47
CA ARG A 57 -50.74 -42.11 -2.87
C ARG A 57 -50.55 -40.94 -3.86
N SER A 58 -49.65 -41.22 -4.80
CA SER A 58 -49.85 -41.28 -6.25
C SER A 58 -50.10 -39.99 -7.03
N GLY A 59 -49.38 -39.88 -8.15
CA GLY A 59 -49.97 -39.36 -9.39
C GLY A 59 -49.10 -38.40 -10.19
N ASP A 60 -48.22 -38.96 -11.02
CA ASP A 60 -48.20 -38.80 -12.48
C ASP A 60 -48.25 -37.40 -13.15
N ARG A 61 -47.38 -37.31 -14.19
CA ARG A 61 -47.47 -36.54 -15.45
C ARG A 61 -46.86 -35.13 -15.55
N ALA A 62 -45.70 -35.13 -16.20
CA ALA A 62 -45.41 -34.47 -17.48
C ALA A 62 -45.95 -33.05 -17.75
N SER A 63 -45.04 -32.11 -17.98
CA SER A 63 -45.06 -31.30 -19.20
C SER A 63 -43.75 -30.55 -19.42
N VAL A 64 -43.29 -30.67 -20.65
CA VAL A 64 -42.18 -29.97 -21.31
C VAL A 64 -42.57 -28.51 -21.52
N GLY A 65 -41.66 -27.58 -21.24
CA GLY A 65 -41.84 -26.15 -21.50
C GLY A 65 -40.52 -25.51 -21.92
N GLU A 66 -40.38 -25.30 -23.22
CA GLU A 66 -39.26 -24.64 -23.91
C GLU A 66 -39.07 -23.15 -23.54
N PRO A 67 -37.86 -22.59 -23.78
CA PRO A 67 -37.49 -21.23 -23.39
C PRO A 67 -37.98 -20.17 -24.40
N ARG A 68 -38.59 -19.08 -23.90
CA ARG A 68 -38.91 -17.90 -24.70
C ARG A 68 -37.74 -16.91 -24.76
N ALA A 69 -37.32 -16.62 -25.99
CA ALA A 69 -36.31 -15.65 -26.38
C ALA A 69 -36.76 -14.17 -26.18
N PRO A 70 -35.81 -13.21 -26.13
CA PRO A 70 -36.09 -11.81 -25.85
C PRO A 70 -36.59 -11.01 -27.06
N LEU A 71 -37.54 -10.10 -26.78
CA LEU A 71 -38.12 -9.13 -27.69
C LEU A 71 -37.09 -8.08 -28.15
N ARG A 72 -36.85 -8.04 -29.47
CA ARG A 72 -36.18 -6.94 -30.18
C ARG A 72 -37.15 -5.76 -30.32
N ILE A 73 -36.78 -4.60 -29.78
CA ILE A 73 -37.41 -3.33 -30.14
C ILE A 73 -36.53 -2.65 -31.20
N ARG A 74 -37.03 -2.61 -32.44
CA ARG A 74 -36.55 -1.72 -33.51
C ARG A 74 -37.62 -0.65 -33.75
N GLY A 75 -37.27 0.61 -33.52
CA GLY A 75 -38.06 1.77 -33.94
C GLY A 75 -37.19 2.75 -34.71
N ARG A 76 -37.33 2.76 -36.04
CA ARG A 76 -36.86 3.84 -36.92
C ARG A 76 -37.93 4.94 -36.96
N GLY A 77 -37.51 6.20 -36.93
CA GLY A 77 -38.36 7.34 -37.29
C GLY A 77 -37.51 8.57 -37.60
N ARG A 78 -37.56 9.03 -38.86
CA ARG A 78 -36.82 10.18 -39.42
C ARG A 78 -37.65 11.47 -39.33
N ARG A 79 -36.97 12.61 -39.63
CA ARG A 79 -37.45 13.94 -40.12
C ARG A 79 -37.86 14.92 -39.00
N ALA A 80 -37.66 16.24 -39.10
CA ALA A 80 -37.02 17.13 -40.06
C ALA A 80 -36.84 18.53 -39.41
N LEU A 81 -35.91 19.32 -39.97
CA LEU A 81 -35.92 20.77 -40.22
C LEU A 81 -36.49 21.75 -39.17
N GLY A 82 -35.64 22.72 -38.79
CA GLY A 82 -36.07 24.00 -38.24
C GLY A 82 -34.90 24.99 -38.09
N ARG A 83 -34.65 25.78 -39.16
CA ARG A 83 -33.88 27.03 -39.08
C ARG A 83 -34.82 28.16 -38.63
N CYS A 84 -34.34 29.06 -37.76
CA CYS A 84 -34.70 30.48 -37.63
C CYS A 84 -33.70 31.09 -36.62
N ARG A 85 -32.74 31.93 -37.04
CA ARG A 85 -32.79 33.38 -37.34
C ARG A 85 -32.26 34.22 -36.16
N GLU A 86 -31.11 34.84 -36.42
CA GLU A 86 -30.74 36.25 -36.22
C GLU A 86 -31.36 37.05 -35.07
N GLY A 87 -30.49 37.72 -34.30
CA GLY A 87 -30.88 38.91 -33.55
C GLY A 87 -29.80 39.46 -32.60
N GLY A 88 -29.12 40.53 -33.03
CA GLY A 88 -28.87 41.69 -32.14
C GLY A 88 -27.51 41.80 -31.45
N ALA A 89 -26.57 42.47 -32.11
CA ALA A 89 -25.46 43.17 -31.46
C ALA A 89 -25.95 44.38 -30.66
N ARG A 90 -25.25 44.74 -29.57
CA ARG A 90 -25.06 46.13 -29.12
C ARG A 90 -23.87 46.26 -28.17
N HIS A 91 -22.99 47.20 -28.52
CA HIS A 91 -21.82 47.68 -27.80
C HIS A 91 -22.18 48.52 -26.56
N ALA A 92 -21.31 48.52 -25.56
CA ALA A 92 -21.03 49.65 -24.65
C ALA A 92 -19.59 49.49 -24.12
N VAL A 93 -18.60 50.19 -24.67
CA VAL A 93 -18.13 51.55 -24.30
C VAL A 93 -17.43 51.55 -22.93
N LEU A 94 -16.09 51.51 -22.99
CA LEU A 94 -15.16 51.91 -21.93
C LEU A 94 -15.05 53.44 -21.87
N PRO A 95 -14.80 54.02 -20.67
CA PRO A 95 -14.15 55.33 -20.57
C PRO A 95 -12.76 55.25 -19.88
N PRO A 96 -11.96 56.34 -19.94
CA PRO A 96 -10.50 56.26 -19.96
C PRO A 96 -9.75 56.86 -18.73
N SER A 97 -8.57 56.29 -18.47
CA SER A 97 -7.26 56.83 -18.01
C SER A 97 -7.04 57.99 -17.00
N ARG A 98 -6.16 57.68 -16.01
CA ARG A 98 -4.97 58.43 -15.44
C ARG A 98 -5.19 59.50 -14.34
N PRO A 99 -4.17 59.92 -13.52
CA PRO A 99 -2.70 59.73 -13.64
C PRO A 99 -1.88 59.32 -12.37
N GLU A 100 -0.61 58.98 -12.65
CA GLU A 100 0.68 59.12 -11.92
C GLU A 100 0.75 59.45 -10.41
N VAL A 101 1.57 58.67 -9.69
CA VAL A 101 2.54 59.23 -8.72
C VAL A 101 3.89 58.54 -8.86
N LEU A 102 4.89 59.40 -9.02
CA LEU A 102 6.31 59.17 -9.23
C LEU A 102 7.04 59.27 -7.87
N VAL A 103 7.71 58.21 -7.41
CA VAL A 103 8.83 58.34 -6.44
C VAL A 103 9.90 57.27 -6.72
N ARG A 104 11.12 57.75 -6.96
CA ARG A 104 12.44 57.08 -6.99
C ARG A 104 13.44 58.09 -6.38
N PRO A 105 14.70 57.76 -6.02
CA PRO A 105 15.41 56.47 -5.99
C PRO A 105 16.38 56.31 -4.77
N LEU A 106 17.38 55.41 -4.89
CA LEU A 106 18.63 55.17 -4.11
C LEU A 106 18.55 53.90 -3.23
N LEU A 107 19.40 52.88 -3.25
CA LEU A 107 20.70 52.47 -3.82
C LEU A 107 20.58 50.95 -4.12
N GLY A 108 21.21 50.28 -5.08
CA GLY A 108 22.60 50.34 -5.52
C GLY A 108 23.32 49.02 -5.14
N HIS A 109 23.05 47.89 -5.82
CA HIS A 109 23.99 46.75 -5.83
C HIS A 109 23.99 45.99 -7.17
N ARG A 110 25.21 45.78 -7.66
CA ARG A 110 25.61 45.21 -8.94
C ARG A 110 25.20 43.73 -9.07
N LEU A 111 24.44 43.40 -10.11
CA LEU A 111 24.31 42.02 -10.61
C LEU A 111 25.32 41.80 -11.73
N ARG A 112 26.20 40.81 -11.54
CA ARG A 112 27.06 40.27 -12.60
C ARG A 112 26.22 39.43 -13.56
N SER A 113 26.43 39.70 -14.84
CA SER A 113 25.87 39.02 -16.00
C SER A 113 26.39 37.58 -16.09
N ALA A 114 25.48 36.61 -15.99
CA ALA A 114 25.68 35.25 -16.46
C ALA A 114 24.89 35.06 -17.76
N ARG A 115 25.58 34.55 -18.78
CA ARG A 115 25.15 34.38 -20.16
C ARG A 115 23.82 33.64 -20.25
N ARG A 116 22.84 34.23 -20.95
CA ARG A 116 21.65 33.55 -21.46
C ARG A 116 22.07 32.67 -22.63
N GLY A 117 22.21 31.37 -22.39
CA GLY A 117 22.08 30.36 -23.44
C GLY A 117 20.60 30.26 -23.84
N SER A 118 20.34 30.27 -25.14
CA SER A 118 19.03 30.20 -25.78
C SER A 118 18.25 28.95 -25.36
N ALA A 119 16.99 29.14 -24.99
CA ALA A 119 16.05 28.09 -24.57
C ALA A 119 15.65 27.10 -25.69
N GLU A 120 16.18 27.25 -26.92
CA GLU A 120 15.90 26.36 -28.05
C GLU A 120 16.86 25.16 -28.18
N GLU A 121 18.02 25.16 -27.50
CA GLU A 121 18.97 24.03 -27.54
C GLU A 121 18.69 22.94 -26.50
N LEU A 122 17.82 23.20 -25.52
CA LEU A 122 17.42 22.22 -24.49
C LEU A 122 16.20 21.37 -24.87
N SER A 123 15.56 21.65 -26.02
CA SER A 123 14.34 20.93 -26.47
C SER A 123 14.61 19.77 -27.44
N ARG A 124 15.86 19.46 -27.78
CA ARG A 124 16.23 18.39 -28.73
C ARG A 124 17.00 17.20 -28.12
N ALA A 125 17.06 17.08 -26.80
CA ALA A 125 17.77 16.00 -26.12
C ALA A 125 16.89 15.14 -25.19
N VAL A 126 15.62 14.92 -25.54
CA VAL A 126 14.85 13.81 -24.97
C VAL A 126 15.00 12.63 -25.92
N SER A 127 16.18 12.00 -25.85
CA SER A 127 16.46 10.74 -26.52
C SER A 127 15.52 9.67 -25.98
N GLU A 128 15.13 8.76 -26.87
CA GLU A 128 14.39 7.54 -26.57
C GLU A 128 14.93 6.83 -25.31
N PRO A 129 14.07 6.12 -24.55
CA PRO A 129 14.51 5.36 -23.38
C PRO A 129 15.57 4.35 -23.81
N GLN A 130 16.82 4.56 -23.38
CA GLN A 130 17.89 3.60 -23.55
C GLN A 130 17.58 2.38 -22.68
N VAL A 131 17.01 1.34 -23.28
CA VAL A 131 16.91 0.01 -22.68
C VAL A 131 18.32 -0.54 -22.56
N ARG A 132 18.95 -0.38 -21.39
CA ARG A 132 20.24 -1.01 -21.08
C ARG A 132 19.99 -2.45 -20.67
N GLN A 133 20.24 -3.39 -21.58
CA GLN A 133 20.36 -4.80 -21.22
C GLN A 133 21.69 -5.01 -20.48
N VAL A 134 21.61 -5.44 -19.22
CA VAL A 134 22.78 -5.77 -18.38
C VAL A 134 23.04 -7.27 -18.49
N ARG A 135 24.30 -7.68 -18.71
CA ARG A 135 24.71 -9.10 -18.74
C ARG A 135 25.09 -9.58 -17.31
N PRO A 136 24.72 -10.81 -16.91
CA PRO A 136 24.99 -11.34 -15.57
C PRO A 136 26.49 -11.61 -15.31
N ARG A 137 26.93 -11.45 -14.05
CA ARG A 137 28.28 -11.81 -13.56
C ARG A 137 28.19 -12.98 -12.57
N GLY A 138 29.00 -14.01 -12.78
CA GLY A 138 29.01 -15.20 -11.92
C GLY A 138 29.91 -15.08 -10.68
N ALA A 139 29.34 -15.31 -9.49
CA ALA A 139 30.04 -15.82 -8.30
C ALA A 139 29.07 -16.27 -7.20
N GLY A 140 29.11 -17.56 -6.82
CA GLY A 140 28.89 -18.07 -5.46
C GLY A 140 27.53 -17.94 -4.75
N ALA A 141 26.51 -17.31 -5.34
CA ALA A 141 25.20 -17.17 -4.69
C ALA A 141 24.51 -18.53 -4.54
N VAL A 142 23.84 -18.75 -3.39
CA VAL A 142 22.89 -19.85 -3.21
C VAL A 142 21.92 -19.80 -4.39
N LYS A 143 21.89 -20.84 -5.22
CA LYS A 143 20.95 -20.95 -6.34
C LYS A 143 19.53 -20.96 -5.78
N VAL A 144 18.92 -19.78 -5.66
CA VAL A 144 17.50 -19.64 -5.40
C VAL A 144 16.78 -20.31 -6.58
N SER A 145 15.82 -21.17 -6.29
CA SER A 145 14.97 -21.78 -7.32
C SER A 145 14.41 -20.67 -8.20
N ARG A 146 14.60 -20.78 -9.52
CA ARG A 146 14.16 -19.81 -10.52
C ARG A 146 12.71 -19.38 -10.24
N PRO A 147 12.42 -18.08 -10.04
CA PRO A 147 11.08 -17.64 -9.66
C PRO A 147 10.12 -17.69 -10.86
N ALA A 148 9.50 -18.85 -11.08
CA ALA A 148 8.57 -19.08 -12.19
C ALA A 148 7.15 -18.50 -11.96
N THR A 149 6.91 -17.84 -10.82
CA THR A 149 5.62 -17.24 -10.47
C THR A 149 5.81 -15.79 -10.05
N VAL A 150 4.76 -14.97 -10.16
CA VAL A 150 4.75 -13.58 -9.66
C VAL A 150 5.14 -13.51 -8.19
N ASP A 151 4.62 -14.42 -7.36
CA ASP A 151 4.95 -14.51 -5.93
C ASP A 151 6.40 -14.91 -5.69
N GLY A 152 6.91 -15.86 -6.46
CA GLY A 152 8.32 -16.24 -6.44
C GLY A 152 9.22 -15.05 -6.78
N LEU A 153 8.82 -14.23 -7.76
CA LEU A 153 9.57 -13.06 -8.20
C LEU A 153 9.53 -11.94 -7.14
N PHE A 154 8.38 -11.72 -6.49
CA PHE A 154 8.30 -10.83 -5.34
C PHE A 154 9.24 -11.25 -4.20
N LEU A 155 9.23 -12.54 -3.85
CA LEU A 155 10.10 -13.07 -2.80
C LEU A 155 11.58 -12.94 -3.16
N TRP A 156 11.94 -13.22 -4.41
CA TRP A 156 13.30 -13.06 -4.87
C TRP A 156 13.77 -11.61 -4.69
N VAL A 157 12.97 -10.63 -5.15
CA VAL A 157 13.30 -9.20 -5.00
C VAL A 157 13.37 -8.80 -3.52
N LEU A 158 12.40 -9.22 -2.70
CA LEU A 158 12.38 -8.98 -1.26
C LEU A 158 13.67 -9.48 -0.59
N HIS A 159 14.03 -10.75 -0.84
CA HIS A 159 15.17 -11.40 -0.21
C HIS A 159 16.49 -10.80 -0.69
N ARG A 160 16.60 -10.50 -1.99
CA ARG A 160 17.80 -9.92 -2.58
C ARG A 160 18.04 -8.50 -2.07
N PHE A 161 17.01 -7.65 -2.00
CA PHE A 161 17.16 -6.32 -1.40
C PHE A 161 17.46 -6.38 0.10
N ALA A 162 16.81 -7.28 0.85
CA ALA A 162 17.12 -7.45 2.27
C ALA A 162 18.56 -7.95 2.51
N GLU A 163 19.09 -8.78 1.63
CA GLU A 163 20.48 -9.26 1.70
C GLU A 163 21.49 -8.16 1.38
N GLU A 164 21.25 -7.41 0.29
CA GLU A 164 22.18 -6.39 -0.20
C GLU A 164 22.13 -5.09 0.61
N LEU A 165 20.97 -4.74 1.17
CA LEU A 165 20.71 -3.45 1.80
C LEU A 165 20.33 -3.57 3.28
N GLY A 166 20.06 -4.77 3.78
CA GLY A 166 19.64 -4.98 5.17
C GLY A 166 18.39 -4.17 5.52
N ALA A 167 18.46 -3.47 6.65
CA ALA A 167 17.40 -2.55 7.10
C ALA A 167 17.24 -1.29 6.22
N GLY A 168 18.15 -1.07 5.27
CA GLY A 168 18.09 0.04 4.32
C GLY A 168 17.03 -0.11 3.23
N ALA A 169 16.52 -1.33 2.98
CA ALA A 169 15.42 -1.60 2.05
C ALA A 169 14.11 -1.79 2.81
N VAL A 170 13.35 -0.71 3.00
CA VAL A 170 12.11 -0.73 3.79
C VAL A 170 10.91 -1.02 2.90
N LEU A 171 10.33 -2.21 3.01
CA LEU A 171 9.12 -2.61 2.30
C LEU A 171 7.91 -1.80 2.78
N LYS A 172 7.01 -1.44 1.87
CA LYS A 172 5.71 -0.83 2.18
C LYS A 172 4.63 -1.33 1.21
N GLY A 173 3.45 -0.71 1.25
CA GLY A 173 2.41 -0.94 0.25
C GLY A 173 1.72 -2.29 0.39
N GLY A 174 1.19 -2.81 -0.72
CA GLY A 174 0.36 -4.02 -0.72
C GLY A 174 1.12 -5.29 -0.31
N ILE A 175 2.38 -5.42 -0.72
CA ILE A 175 3.20 -6.60 -0.37
C ILE A 175 3.49 -6.65 1.13
N ALA A 176 3.71 -5.50 1.78
CA ALA A 176 3.84 -5.44 3.24
C ALA A 176 2.59 -6.00 3.96
N LEU A 177 1.39 -5.62 3.50
CA LEU A 177 0.14 -6.15 4.06
C LEU A 177 -0.04 -7.64 3.75
N ARG A 178 0.44 -8.10 2.58
CA ARG A 178 0.38 -9.51 2.19
C ARG A 178 1.26 -10.41 3.06
N LEU A 179 2.40 -9.91 3.54
CA LEU A 179 3.20 -10.62 4.55
C LEU A 179 2.44 -10.82 5.88
N LEU A 180 1.40 -10.03 6.11
CA LEU A 180 0.49 -10.09 7.26
C LEU A 180 -0.85 -10.73 6.89
N GLU A 181 -0.86 -11.55 5.83
CA GLU A 181 -2.03 -12.34 5.41
C GLU A 181 -3.22 -11.51 4.91
N SER A 182 -2.99 -10.27 4.46
CA SER A 182 -4.01 -9.55 3.70
C SER A 182 -4.42 -10.35 2.44
N PRO A 183 -5.71 -10.63 2.23
CA PRO A 183 -6.18 -11.38 1.06
C PRO A 183 -6.10 -10.57 -0.24
N ARG A 184 -5.86 -9.26 -0.13
CA ARG A 184 -5.72 -8.38 -1.29
C ARG A 184 -4.47 -8.72 -2.11
N SER A 185 -4.64 -9.01 -3.39
CA SER A 185 -3.55 -9.16 -4.35
C SER A 185 -2.94 -7.79 -4.74
N THR A 186 -1.71 -7.83 -5.24
CA THR A 186 -0.99 -6.65 -5.73
C THR A 186 0.01 -7.09 -6.80
N THR A 187 0.22 -6.25 -7.80
CA THR A 187 1.19 -6.45 -8.89
C THR A 187 2.48 -5.67 -8.68
N ASP A 188 2.45 -4.75 -7.73
CA ASP A 188 3.53 -3.81 -7.47
C ASP A 188 4.13 -4.10 -6.09
N ILE A 189 5.45 -3.96 -6.00
CA ILE A 189 6.21 -4.01 -4.75
C ILE A 189 6.84 -2.65 -4.48
N ASP A 190 6.48 -2.06 -3.34
CA ASP A 190 6.89 -0.71 -2.97
C ASP A 190 7.97 -0.73 -1.89
N PHE A 191 9.02 0.07 -2.06
CA PHE A 191 10.08 0.27 -1.09
C PHE A 191 10.34 1.75 -0.79
N VAL A 192 10.93 1.99 0.37
CA VAL A 192 11.68 3.21 0.71
C VAL A 192 13.11 2.79 1.01
N PHE A 193 14.06 3.31 0.24
CA PHE A 193 15.49 3.07 0.50
C PHE A 193 16.05 4.18 1.39
N VAL A 194 16.70 3.76 2.47
CA VAL A 194 17.32 4.63 3.49
C VAL A 194 18.77 4.20 3.76
N PRO A 195 19.68 5.12 4.12
CA PRO A 195 19.56 6.58 4.06
C PRO A 195 20.00 7.10 2.69
N PHE A 196 19.08 7.18 1.72
CA PHE A 196 19.42 7.66 0.37
C PHE A 196 18.80 9.03 0.11
N GLU A 197 19.60 9.94 -0.44
CA GLU A 197 19.14 11.28 -0.86
C GLU A 197 18.91 11.37 -2.37
N SER A 198 19.52 10.47 -3.16
CA SER A 198 19.54 10.54 -4.61
C SER A 198 18.90 9.31 -5.26
N LYS A 199 17.83 9.55 -6.03
CA LYS A 199 17.23 8.54 -6.91
C LYS A 199 18.19 8.01 -7.98
N LYS A 200 19.17 8.82 -8.41
CA LYS A 200 20.18 8.37 -9.38
C LYS A 200 21.10 7.31 -8.78
N ALA A 201 21.53 7.50 -7.53
CA ALA A 201 22.34 6.51 -6.82
C ALA A 201 21.56 5.21 -6.61
N VAL A 202 20.29 5.32 -6.22
CA VAL A 202 19.41 4.16 -6.04
C VAL A 202 19.10 3.44 -7.36
N ALA A 203 18.93 4.15 -8.48
CA ALA A 203 18.71 3.51 -9.77
C ALA A 203 19.88 2.62 -10.21
N VAL A 204 21.12 3.10 -10.06
CA VAL A 204 22.33 2.30 -10.35
C VAL A 204 22.40 1.06 -9.46
N LEU A 205 22.02 1.20 -8.19
CA LEU A 205 21.98 0.09 -7.24
C LEU A 205 20.91 -0.94 -7.60
N ILE A 206 19.71 -0.50 -7.99
CA ILE A 206 18.63 -1.36 -8.45
C ILE A 206 19.02 -2.10 -9.72
N GLU A 207 19.59 -1.40 -10.72
CA GLU A 207 20.10 -2.02 -11.96
C GLU A 207 21.12 -3.11 -11.65
N ARG A 208 22.06 -2.86 -10.73
CA ARG A 208 23.05 -3.85 -10.30
C ARG A 208 22.38 -5.05 -9.64
N ILE A 209 21.57 -4.83 -8.61
CA ILE A 209 21.02 -5.93 -7.80
C ILE A 209 20.03 -6.77 -8.62
N LEU A 210 19.16 -6.15 -9.39
CA LEU A 210 18.18 -6.87 -10.21
C LEU A 210 18.83 -7.50 -11.45
N GLY A 211 19.96 -6.96 -11.93
CA GLY A 211 20.77 -7.55 -13.00
C GLY A 211 21.47 -8.87 -12.62
N ASP A 212 21.50 -9.22 -11.33
CA ASP A 212 21.97 -10.52 -10.86
C ASP A 212 20.93 -11.65 -11.07
N LEU A 213 19.70 -11.31 -11.47
CA LEU A 213 18.69 -12.31 -11.80
C LEU A 213 18.91 -12.83 -13.23
N ASP A 214 19.47 -14.02 -13.33
CA ASP A 214 19.73 -14.69 -14.61
C ASP A 214 18.46 -14.75 -15.48
N ASP A 215 18.60 -14.41 -16.75
CA ASP A 215 17.56 -14.39 -17.80
C ASP A 215 16.40 -13.39 -17.59
N ALA A 216 16.43 -12.55 -16.56
CA ALA A 216 15.39 -11.54 -16.38
C ALA A 216 15.60 -10.33 -17.30
N ALA A 217 14.50 -9.86 -17.88
CA ALA A 217 14.43 -8.56 -18.51
C ALA A 217 14.16 -7.50 -17.44
N VAL A 218 15.14 -6.62 -17.20
CA VAL A 218 15.05 -5.54 -16.22
C VAL A 218 15.10 -4.20 -16.93
N GLU A 219 14.08 -3.37 -16.72
CA GLU A 219 14.05 -1.99 -17.20
C GLU A 219 13.91 -1.03 -16.01
N VAL A 220 14.89 -0.13 -15.82
CA VAL A 220 14.89 0.85 -14.74
C VAL A 220 14.65 2.27 -15.28
N ARG A 221 13.69 2.99 -14.69
CA ARG A 221 13.34 4.37 -15.06
C ARG A 221 13.28 5.26 -13.82
N ILE A 222 13.90 6.43 -13.90
CA ILE A 222 13.83 7.45 -12.84
C ILE A 222 12.65 8.38 -13.12
N HIS A 223 11.70 8.44 -12.19
CA HIS A 223 10.58 9.38 -12.21
C HIS A 223 10.81 10.56 -11.25
N SER A 224 9.96 11.59 -11.34
CA SER A 224 10.04 12.77 -10.46
C SER A 224 9.82 12.44 -8.98
N LYS A 225 9.09 11.36 -8.65
CA LYS A 225 8.79 10.97 -7.26
C LYS A 225 9.53 9.72 -6.77
N MET A 226 9.96 8.85 -7.67
CA MET A 226 10.45 7.50 -7.35
C MET A 226 11.32 6.95 -8.48
N VAL A 227 12.02 5.85 -8.21
CA VAL A 227 12.62 4.99 -9.24
C VAL A 227 11.65 3.83 -9.47
N ARG A 228 11.37 3.51 -10.72
CA ARG A 228 10.55 2.36 -11.10
C ARG A 228 11.42 1.36 -11.84
N ALA A 229 11.33 0.09 -11.49
CA ALA A 229 11.88 -0.99 -12.28
C ALA A 229 10.76 -1.95 -12.70
N THR A 230 10.75 -2.35 -13.97
CA THR A 230 9.95 -3.47 -14.45
C THR A 230 10.87 -4.69 -14.51
N VAL A 231 10.47 -5.78 -13.87
CA VAL A 231 11.21 -7.04 -13.88
C VAL A 231 10.30 -8.10 -14.48
N ALA A 232 10.74 -8.69 -15.58
CA ALA A 232 10.06 -9.81 -16.23
C ALA A 232 11.00 -11.02 -16.30
N LEU A 233 10.50 -12.19 -15.88
CA LEU A 233 11.21 -13.46 -15.97
C LEU A 233 10.19 -14.55 -16.30
N ASP A 234 10.44 -15.30 -17.36
CA ASP A 234 9.50 -16.28 -17.92
C ASP A 234 8.12 -15.62 -18.16
N GLU A 235 7.05 -16.17 -17.58
CA GLU A 235 5.68 -15.63 -17.68
C GLU A 235 5.34 -14.63 -16.55
N ALA A 236 6.25 -14.40 -15.61
CA ALA A 236 6.04 -13.51 -14.48
C ALA A 236 6.58 -12.11 -14.76
N ALA A 237 5.80 -11.09 -14.42
CA ALA A 237 6.23 -9.70 -14.48
C ALA A 237 5.74 -8.94 -13.25
N ILE A 238 6.62 -8.15 -12.63
CA ILE A 238 6.30 -7.28 -11.50
C ILE A 238 6.86 -5.88 -11.70
N GLN A 239 6.28 -4.92 -10.98
CA GLN A 239 6.78 -3.56 -10.91
C GLN A 239 7.37 -3.29 -9.52
N VAL A 240 8.62 -2.85 -9.48
CA VAL A 240 9.32 -2.40 -8.27
C VAL A 240 9.27 -0.88 -8.24
N GLU A 241 8.69 -0.32 -7.18
CA GLU A 241 8.65 1.12 -6.93
C GLU A 241 9.53 1.48 -5.75
N VAL A 242 10.52 2.37 -5.92
CA VAL A 242 11.44 2.76 -4.85
C VAL A 242 11.45 4.26 -4.64
N ASN A 243 11.04 4.69 -3.45
CA ASN A 243 11.29 6.04 -2.97
C ASN A 243 12.62 6.10 -2.21
N VAL A 244 13.18 7.30 -2.08
CA VAL A 244 14.39 7.55 -1.28
C VAL A 244 14.03 8.47 -0.12
N ALA A 245 14.59 8.20 1.06
CA ALA A 245 14.41 9.03 2.24
C ALA A 245 15.65 8.99 3.13
N PRO A 246 15.91 10.03 3.94
CA PRO A 246 16.97 10.01 4.94
C PRO A 246 16.69 9.00 6.07
N ALA A 247 15.41 8.81 6.40
CA ALA A 247 14.95 7.88 7.42
C ALA A 247 13.54 7.39 7.11
N CYS A 248 13.20 6.22 7.62
CA CYS A 248 11.86 5.66 7.60
C CYS A 248 11.66 4.87 8.90
N PRO A 249 10.59 5.12 9.67
CA PRO A 249 10.22 4.24 10.77
C PRO A 249 10.01 2.81 10.26
N THR A 250 10.63 1.84 10.92
CA THR A 250 10.62 0.44 10.48
C THR A 250 10.31 -0.53 11.62
N THR A 251 9.71 -1.64 11.23
CA THR A 251 9.59 -2.86 12.03
C THR A 251 10.14 -4.04 11.22
N SER A 252 10.52 -5.12 11.89
CA SER A 252 11.01 -6.33 11.23
C SER A 252 9.90 -7.36 11.11
N LEU A 253 9.69 -7.89 9.90
CA LEU A 253 8.78 -9.01 9.65
C LEU A 253 9.55 -10.19 9.07
N ILE A 254 9.01 -11.38 9.29
CA ILE A 254 9.46 -12.59 8.60
C ILE A 254 8.62 -12.80 7.34
N THR A 255 9.25 -13.24 6.24
CA THR A 255 8.51 -13.64 5.03
C THR A 255 7.73 -14.95 5.21
N GLY A 256 7.98 -15.66 6.32
CA GLY A 256 7.20 -16.78 6.86
C GLY A 256 6.49 -17.66 5.85
N GLU A 257 5.16 -17.70 5.97
CA GLU A 257 4.26 -18.53 5.17
C GLU A 257 4.28 -18.14 3.68
N PHE A 258 4.45 -16.86 3.37
CA PHE A 258 4.54 -16.40 1.98
C PHE A 258 5.72 -17.05 1.26
N ALA A 259 6.89 -17.13 1.92
CA ALA A 259 8.07 -17.82 1.39
C ALA A 259 7.88 -19.34 1.26
N ARG A 260 7.30 -19.98 2.30
CA ARG A 260 7.09 -21.44 2.31
C ARG A 260 6.19 -21.92 1.18
N ARG A 261 5.12 -21.19 0.85
CA ARG A 261 4.23 -21.53 -0.28
C ARG A 261 4.92 -21.55 -1.63
N GLN A 262 6.04 -20.84 -1.76
CA GLN A 262 6.87 -20.81 -2.98
C GLN A 262 8.09 -21.74 -2.88
N GLY A 263 8.16 -22.59 -1.84
CA GLY A 263 9.31 -23.48 -1.61
C GLY A 263 10.60 -22.76 -1.25
N GLN A 264 10.52 -21.49 -0.81
CA GLN A 264 11.68 -20.68 -0.47
C GLN A 264 11.90 -20.59 1.05
N PRO A 265 13.14 -20.44 1.53
CA PRO A 265 13.42 -20.24 2.94
C PRO A 265 12.87 -18.89 3.42
N SER A 266 12.43 -18.85 4.69
CA SER A 266 12.00 -17.59 5.31
C SER A 266 13.19 -16.67 5.58
N ARG A 267 12.96 -15.35 5.49
CA ARG A 267 13.94 -14.30 5.80
C ARG A 267 13.28 -13.17 6.59
N VAL A 268 14.09 -12.48 7.40
CA VAL A 268 13.69 -11.23 8.05
C VAL A 268 13.84 -10.09 7.05
N VAL A 269 12.82 -9.26 6.93
CA VAL A 269 12.80 -8.06 6.07
C VAL A 269 12.37 -6.84 6.89
N ALA A 270 12.91 -5.67 6.54
CA ALA A 270 12.46 -4.41 7.10
C ALA A 270 11.18 -3.95 6.40
N VAL A 271 10.17 -3.60 7.19
CA VAL A 271 8.87 -3.10 6.72
C VAL A 271 8.60 -1.75 7.38
N MET A 272 7.93 -0.85 6.66
CA MET A 272 7.50 0.42 7.22
C MET A 272 6.64 0.16 8.45
N ASP A 273 6.90 0.91 9.52
CA ASP A 273 6.07 0.89 10.72
C ASP A 273 4.58 1.09 10.37
N PHE A 274 3.68 0.37 11.05
CA PHE A 274 2.28 0.30 10.64
C PHE A 274 1.50 1.59 10.93
N ASP A 275 1.89 2.34 11.98
CA ASP A 275 1.28 3.62 12.29
C ASP A 275 1.68 4.66 11.23
N ALA A 276 2.95 4.63 10.82
CA ALA A 276 3.45 5.42 9.70
C ALA A 276 2.78 5.04 8.37
N ALA A 277 2.57 3.74 8.12
CA ALA A 277 1.89 3.25 6.93
C ALA A 277 0.41 3.70 6.89
N LEU A 278 -0.30 3.70 8.02
CA LEU A 278 -1.67 4.19 8.14
C LEU A 278 -1.75 5.68 7.79
N SER A 279 -0.86 6.51 8.35
CA SER A 279 -0.79 7.95 8.01
C SER A 279 -0.50 8.19 6.52
N ASP A 280 0.40 7.40 5.92
CA ASP A 280 0.68 7.46 4.48
C ASP A 280 -0.54 7.05 3.63
N LYS A 281 -1.34 6.07 4.10
CA LYS A 281 -2.56 5.62 3.43
C LYS A 281 -3.68 6.67 3.47
N LEU A 282 -3.86 7.35 4.60
CA LEU A 282 -4.83 8.45 4.71
C LEU A 282 -4.46 9.62 3.79
N ALA A 283 -3.18 10.01 3.77
CA ALA A 283 -2.70 11.05 2.86
C ALA A 283 -2.84 10.64 1.38
N ALA A 284 -2.50 9.39 1.05
CA ALA A 284 -2.68 8.81 -0.27
C ALA A 284 -4.14 8.82 -0.73
N TRP A 285 -5.06 8.42 0.17
CA TRP A 285 -6.48 8.45 -0.08
C TRP A 285 -6.96 9.89 -0.34
N ASN A 286 -6.50 10.87 0.43
CA ASN A 286 -6.84 12.27 0.17
C ASN A 286 -6.42 12.74 -1.23
N GLU A 287 -5.25 12.30 -1.69
CA GLU A 287 -4.72 12.68 -3.01
C GLU A 287 -5.46 12.02 -4.18
N ARG A 288 -5.98 10.80 -3.98
CA ARG A 288 -6.45 9.90 -5.07
C ARG A 288 -7.89 9.42 -4.99
N ARG A 289 -8.48 9.39 -3.78
CA ARG A 289 -9.84 8.91 -3.45
C ARG A 289 -10.14 7.49 -3.91
N LEU A 290 -9.18 6.58 -3.73
CA LEU A 290 -9.34 5.17 -4.07
C LEU A 290 -9.91 4.41 -2.87
N VAL A 291 -10.94 3.59 -3.08
CA VAL A 291 -11.46 2.63 -2.10
C VAL A 291 -10.37 1.68 -1.63
N ARG A 292 -9.38 1.35 -2.49
CA ARG A 292 -8.22 0.53 -2.08
C ARG A 292 -7.44 1.13 -0.91
N ASP A 293 -7.26 2.45 -0.87
CA ASP A 293 -6.55 3.09 0.24
C ASP A 293 -7.40 3.04 1.54
N LEU A 294 -8.73 3.08 1.43
CA LEU A 294 -9.65 2.87 2.56
C LEU A 294 -9.60 1.42 3.06
N TYR A 295 -9.57 0.44 2.16
CA TYR A 295 -9.42 -0.97 2.53
C TYR A 295 -8.12 -1.22 3.30
N ASP A 296 -7.00 -0.70 2.80
CA ASP A 296 -5.69 -0.85 3.46
C ASP A 296 -5.72 -0.19 4.85
N GLY A 297 -6.36 0.99 5.00
CA GLY A 297 -6.58 1.64 6.28
C GLY A 297 -7.44 0.82 7.24
N TYR A 298 -8.55 0.24 6.75
CA TYR A 298 -9.38 -0.70 7.51
C TYR A 298 -8.56 -1.90 8.01
N PHE A 299 -7.73 -2.48 7.16
CA PHE A 299 -6.90 -3.64 7.52
C PHE A 299 -5.89 -3.27 8.61
N LEU A 300 -5.16 -2.17 8.44
CA LEU A 300 -4.19 -1.66 9.42
C LEU A 300 -4.83 -1.43 10.80
N VAL A 301 -6.00 -0.77 10.84
CA VAL A 301 -6.68 -0.49 12.11
C VAL A 301 -7.28 -1.77 12.73
N SER A 302 -8.03 -2.55 11.94
CA SER A 302 -8.80 -3.69 12.49
C SER A 302 -7.96 -4.91 12.83
N ARG A 303 -6.90 -5.19 12.06
CA ARG A 303 -6.07 -6.38 12.23
C ARG A 303 -4.79 -6.11 13.01
N LEU A 304 -4.21 -4.92 12.84
CA LEU A 304 -2.91 -4.59 13.42
C LEU A 304 -3.01 -3.58 14.58
N GLY A 305 -4.21 -3.04 14.84
CA GLY A 305 -4.42 -2.07 15.92
C GLY A 305 -3.68 -0.75 15.69
N SER A 306 -3.30 -0.45 14.44
CA SER A 306 -2.49 0.72 14.11
C SER A 306 -3.18 2.02 14.48
N LYS A 307 -2.37 2.99 14.89
CA LYS A 307 -2.75 4.35 15.26
C LYS A 307 -2.20 5.33 14.23
N ILE A 308 -2.73 6.54 14.25
CA ILE A 308 -2.28 7.60 13.36
C ILE A 308 -0.98 8.17 13.92
N ASP A 309 0.10 8.11 13.14
CA ASP A 309 1.25 8.96 13.35
C ASP A 309 0.87 10.39 12.92
N GLU A 310 0.45 11.21 13.89
CA GLU A 310 -0.03 12.58 13.68
C GLU A 310 1.01 13.46 13.00
N GLY A 311 2.27 13.38 13.44
CA GLY A 311 3.37 14.19 12.91
C GLY A 311 3.63 13.88 11.43
N ARG A 312 3.60 12.60 11.07
CA ARG A 312 3.74 12.16 9.68
C ARG A 312 2.54 12.56 8.83
N LEU A 313 1.32 12.39 9.34
CA LEU A 313 0.12 12.78 8.61
C LEU A 313 0.12 14.30 8.35
N ASP A 314 0.40 15.11 9.37
CA ASP A 314 0.51 16.57 9.23
C ASP A 314 1.56 16.98 8.21
N ALA A 315 2.73 16.33 8.23
CA ALA A 315 3.78 16.58 7.24
C ALA A 315 3.31 16.31 5.80
N ARG A 316 2.53 15.24 5.60
CA ARG A 316 1.93 14.91 4.30
C ARG A 316 0.84 15.92 3.91
N LEU A 317 -0.04 16.29 4.84
CA LEU A 317 -1.15 17.22 4.56
C LEU A 317 -0.69 18.66 4.32
N ARG A 318 0.53 19.04 4.74
CA ARG A 318 1.16 20.33 4.37
C ARG A 318 1.55 20.44 2.90
N LYS A 319 1.59 19.33 2.16
CA LYS A 319 1.94 19.30 0.73
C LYS A 319 1.07 18.29 -0.03
N VAL A 320 -0.21 18.62 -0.15
CA VAL A 320 -1.17 17.81 -0.90
C VAL A 320 -0.88 17.91 -2.40
N GLU A 321 -0.71 16.75 -3.03
CA GLU A 321 -0.50 16.62 -4.48
C GLU A 321 -1.64 15.82 -5.10
N SER A 322 -2.87 16.35 -5.03
CA SER A 322 -4.04 15.67 -5.60
C SER A 322 -4.05 15.73 -7.12
N ARG A 323 -4.37 14.58 -7.73
CA ARG A 323 -4.59 14.46 -9.18
C ARG A 323 -6.02 14.78 -9.60
N ILE A 324 -6.94 14.82 -8.63
CA ILE A 324 -8.36 15.03 -8.89
C ILE A 324 -8.58 16.49 -9.29
N PRO A 325 -9.23 16.78 -10.43
CA PRO A 325 -9.39 18.14 -10.93
C PRO A 325 -9.91 19.13 -9.87
N ARG A 326 -10.93 18.75 -9.09
CA ARG A 326 -11.52 19.59 -8.03
C ARG A 326 -10.58 19.90 -6.86
N LEU A 327 -9.54 19.09 -6.65
CA LEU A 327 -8.58 19.23 -5.55
C LEU A 327 -7.19 19.67 -6.03
N ARG A 328 -6.96 19.80 -7.34
CA ARG A 328 -5.64 20.12 -7.90
C ARG A 328 -5.08 21.47 -7.41
N GLY A 329 -5.96 22.41 -7.08
CA GLY A 329 -5.61 23.72 -6.52
C GLY A 329 -5.29 23.69 -5.02
N ARG A 330 -5.71 22.64 -4.31
CA ARG A 330 -5.52 22.51 -2.87
C ARG A 330 -4.12 21.99 -2.57
N ARG A 331 -3.29 22.83 -1.96
CA ARG A 331 -1.90 22.52 -1.60
C ARG A 331 -1.73 22.05 -0.17
N ARG A 332 -2.71 22.34 0.70
CA ARG A 332 -2.69 22.05 2.13
C ARG A 332 -4.06 21.59 2.60
N MET A 333 -4.07 20.81 3.66
CA MET A 333 -5.27 20.37 4.35
C MET A 333 -4.98 20.22 5.85
N THR A 334 -5.97 20.47 6.71
CA THR A 334 -5.86 20.19 8.15
C THR A 334 -6.39 18.78 8.47
N ARG A 335 -6.18 18.30 9.71
CA ARG A 335 -6.72 17.01 10.15
C ARG A 335 -8.24 17.00 10.21
N GLU A 336 -8.84 18.10 10.65
CA GLU A 336 -10.29 18.28 10.71
C GLU A 336 -10.91 18.26 9.32
N GLU A 337 -10.22 18.85 8.33
CA GLU A 337 -10.67 18.86 6.95
C GLU A 337 -10.61 17.47 6.30
N ILE A 338 -9.52 16.72 6.49
CA ILE A 338 -9.47 15.33 5.99
C ILE A 338 -10.46 14.45 6.74
N ALA A 339 -10.68 14.67 8.04
CA ALA A 339 -11.65 13.93 8.84
C ALA A 339 -13.07 14.11 8.30
N ARG A 340 -13.48 15.37 8.02
CA ARG A 340 -14.78 15.67 7.40
C ARG A 340 -14.92 15.00 6.04
N GLU A 341 -13.93 15.14 5.17
CA GLU A 341 -14.01 14.56 3.82
C GLU A 341 -13.98 13.03 3.85
N LEU A 342 -13.26 12.43 4.81
CA LEU A 342 -13.26 10.98 5.04
C LEU A 342 -14.61 10.51 5.55
N ARG A 343 -15.24 11.23 6.48
CA ARG A 343 -16.59 10.96 6.95
C ARG A 343 -17.59 10.92 5.80
N GLU A 344 -17.63 11.97 4.98
CA GLU A 344 -18.51 12.07 3.80
C GLU A 344 -18.29 10.91 2.82
N ALA A 345 -17.03 10.55 2.56
CA ALA A 345 -16.71 9.45 1.66
C ALA A 345 -17.10 8.08 2.24
N LEU A 346 -16.97 7.88 3.55
CA LEU A 346 -17.41 6.67 4.22
C LEU A 346 -18.93 6.55 4.20
N GLU A 347 -19.67 7.64 4.44
CA GLU A 347 -21.13 7.66 4.33
C GLU A 347 -21.61 7.29 2.93
N ALA A 348 -20.90 7.73 1.89
CA ALA A 348 -21.19 7.42 0.50
C ALA A 348 -20.69 6.04 0.02
N LEU A 349 -19.92 5.30 0.85
CA LEU A 349 -19.32 4.03 0.44
C LEU A 349 -20.38 2.92 0.38
N THR A 350 -20.60 2.34 -0.79
CA THR A 350 -21.55 1.24 -1.02
C THR A 350 -20.84 -0.07 -1.34
N ASP A 351 -21.47 -1.22 -1.08
CA ASP A 351 -20.90 -2.53 -1.44
C ASP A 351 -20.67 -2.67 -2.96
N GLU A 352 -21.56 -2.09 -3.78
CA GLU A 352 -21.40 -2.06 -5.24
C GLU A 352 -20.16 -1.24 -5.66
N GLY A 353 -19.92 -0.09 -5.03
CA GLY A 353 -18.72 0.72 -5.27
C GLY A 353 -17.44 -0.01 -4.86
N VAL A 354 -17.47 -0.69 -3.71
CA VAL A 354 -16.35 -1.52 -3.24
C VAL A 354 -16.07 -2.69 -4.19
N ALA A 355 -17.11 -3.44 -4.57
CA ALA A 355 -16.99 -4.56 -5.49
C ALA A 355 -16.46 -4.11 -6.86
N THR A 356 -16.92 -2.97 -7.37
CA THR A 356 -16.47 -2.43 -8.66
C THR A 356 -14.98 -2.09 -8.64
N GLU A 357 -14.48 -1.42 -7.58
CA GLU A 357 -13.08 -0.98 -7.53
C GLU A 357 -12.11 -2.12 -7.12
N LEU A 358 -12.54 -3.02 -6.24
CA LEU A 358 -11.68 -4.07 -5.69
C LEU A 358 -11.87 -5.45 -6.33
N ALA A 359 -12.74 -5.58 -7.33
CA ALA A 359 -12.86 -6.81 -8.13
C ALA A 359 -11.50 -7.22 -8.72
N GLY A 360 -11.17 -8.51 -8.60
CA GLY A 360 -9.89 -9.07 -9.04
C GLY A 360 -8.71 -8.79 -8.10
N GLN A 361 -8.84 -7.85 -7.17
CA GLN A 361 -7.87 -7.64 -6.10
C GLN A 361 -8.21 -8.43 -4.84
N LEU A 362 -9.50 -8.69 -4.58
CA LEU A 362 -9.96 -9.49 -3.45
C LEU A 362 -10.74 -10.72 -3.92
N PRO A 363 -10.70 -11.83 -3.16
CA PRO A 363 -11.63 -12.93 -3.36
C PRO A 363 -13.09 -12.46 -3.26
N PRO A 364 -14.02 -12.99 -4.08
CA PRO A 364 -15.43 -12.56 -4.07
C PRO A 364 -16.10 -12.63 -2.70
N GLU A 365 -15.76 -13.64 -1.89
CA GLU A 365 -16.25 -13.83 -0.53
C GLU A 365 -15.81 -12.70 0.42
N GLU A 366 -14.65 -12.07 0.18
CA GLU A 366 -14.17 -10.95 0.98
C GLU A 366 -14.88 -9.63 0.64
N LEU A 367 -15.54 -9.54 -0.51
CA LEU A 367 -16.27 -8.33 -0.93
C LEU A 367 -17.63 -8.21 -0.24
N VAL A 368 -18.24 -9.32 0.20
CA VAL A 368 -19.59 -9.33 0.78
C VAL A 368 -19.59 -8.57 2.12
N GLY A 369 -20.39 -7.50 2.19
CA GLY A 369 -20.51 -6.63 3.37
C GLY A 369 -19.24 -5.85 3.70
N LEU A 370 -18.26 -5.79 2.79
CA LEU A 370 -16.98 -5.13 3.03
C LEU A 370 -17.14 -3.62 3.24
N ALA A 371 -18.09 -2.95 2.58
CA ALA A 371 -18.31 -1.53 2.78
C ALA A 371 -18.72 -1.23 4.23
N ALA A 372 -19.62 -2.03 4.80
CA ALA A 372 -20.05 -1.88 6.19
C ALA A 372 -18.89 -2.07 7.19
N ARG A 373 -18.02 -3.07 6.95
CA ARG A 373 -16.82 -3.31 7.76
C ARG A 373 -15.83 -2.14 7.71
N ILE A 374 -15.55 -1.62 6.51
CA ILE A 374 -14.69 -0.45 6.31
C ILE A 374 -15.27 0.77 7.05
N ARG A 375 -16.56 1.07 6.86
CA ARG A 375 -17.24 2.20 7.52
C ARG A 375 -17.13 2.10 9.03
N SER A 376 -17.51 0.97 9.62
CA SER A 376 -17.54 0.78 11.07
C SER A 376 -16.18 1.05 11.71
N VAL A 377 -15.09 0.56 11.10
CA VAL A 377 -13.74 0.73 11.63
C VAL A 377 -13.22 2.15 11.40
N LEU A 378 -13.40 2.69 10.19
CA LEU A 378 -12.82 3.98 9.84
C LEU A 378 -13.60 5.18 10.39
N PHE A 379 -14.88 5.07 10.72
CA PHE A 379 -15.56 6.11 11.49
C PHE A 379 -14.92 6.30 12.87
N GLY A 380 -14.55 5.21 13.56
CA GLY A 380 -13.81 5.30 14.82
C GLY A 380 -12.40 5.89 14.66
N LEU A 381 -11.82 5.83 13.46
CA LEU A 381 -10.59 6.55 13.14
C LEU A 381 -10.86 8.05 12.91
N VAL A 382 -11.94 8.41 12.21
CA VAL A 382 -12.34 9.80 11.95
C VAL A 382 -12.56 10.58 13.26
N GLU A 383 -13.17 9.97 14.28
CA GLU A 383 -13.37 10.64 15.58
C GLU A 383 -12.07 10.91 16.36
N ARG A 384 -10.95 10.33 15.92
CA ARG A 384 -9.61 10.50 16.53
C ARG A 384 -8.70 11.43 15.72
N LEU A 385 -9.14 11.87 14.54
CA LEU A 385 -8.47 12.88 13.72
C LEU A 385 -8.90 14.27 14.15
#